data_AF-A0AAP0VWK2-F1
#
_entry.id   AF-A0AAP0VWK2-F1
#
_cell.length_a   1.000
_cell.length_b   1.000
_cell.length_c   1.000
_cell.angle_alpha   90.00
_cell.angle_beta   90.00
_cell.angle_gamma   90.00
#
_symmetry.space_group_name_H-M   'P 1'
#
loop_
_entity.id
_entity.type
_entity.pdbx_description
1 polymer ?
#
loop_
_entity_poly.entity_id
_entity_poly.type
_entity_poly.pdbx_seq_one_letter_code
_entity_poly.pdbx_strand_id
1 'polypeptide(L)'
;VLFIAAIVGLLVWGLGVETIQARRVDLIYLGQQHMKLVFWSLLFALLIGIPSGILLSRPFARRWAEYVMQIFNVGNTLPPLAVLALAMVV
;
A
#
# COMPACT_ATOMS: atom_id res chain seq x y z
N VAL A 1 -2.93 16.83 16.44
CA VAL A 1 -3.00 18.03 15.56
C VAL A 1 -1.80 18.96 15.76
N LEU A 2 -1.56 19.47 16.98
CA LEU A 2 -0.38 20.33 17.27
C LEU A 2 0.97 19.68 16.94
N PHE A 3 1.12 18.39 17.22
CA PHE A 3 2.33 17.63 16.89
C PHE A 3 2.59 17.54 15.38
N ILE A 4 1.52 17.35 14.58
CA ILE A 4 1.60 17.32 13.12
C ILE A 4 2.00 18.70 12.59
N ALA A 5 1.39 19.77 13.14
CA ALA A 5 1.73 21.14 12.76
C ALA A 5 3.18 21.51 13.10
N ALA A 6 3.70 21.05 14.26
CA ALA A 6 5.09 21.26 14.65
C ALA A 6 6.07 20.53 13.72
N ILE A 7 5.79 19.28 13.36
CA ILE A 7 6.59 18.50 12.41
C ILE A 7 6.59 19.16 11.02
N VAL A 8 5.41 19.59 10.55
CA VAL A 8 5.28 20.29 9.27
C VAL A 8 6.06 21.61 9.28
N GLY A 9 5.99 22.38 10.37
CA GLY A 9 6.77 23.61 10.54
C GLY A 9 8.28 23.37 10.51
N LEU A 10 8.75 22.32 11.19
CA LEU A 10 10.17 21.92 11.20
C LEU A 10 10.64 21.42 9.83
N LEU A 11 9.79 20.69 9.10
CA LEU A 11 10.05 20.26 7.72
C LEU A 11 10.11 21.44 6.76
N VAL A 12 9.17 22.39 6.84
CA VAL A 12 9.16 23.57 5.97
C VAL A 12 10.38 24.45 6.24
N TRP A 13 10.78 24.60 7.52
CA TRP A 13 11.96 25.36 7.91
C TRP A 13 13.27 24.68 7.50
N GLY A 14 13.36 23.34 7.62
CA GLY A 14 14.56 22.56 7.29
C GLY A 14 14.72 22.23 5.81
N LEU A 15 13.62 22.11 5.04
CA LEU A 15 13.67 21.79 3.62
C LEU A 15 13.96 23.03 2.77
N GLY A 16 13.51 24.22 3.17
CA GLY A 16 13.61 25.42 2.34
C GLY A 16 12.74 25.29 1.08
N VAL A 17 11.91 26.29 0.83
CA VAL A 17 10.95 26.30 -0.30
C VAL A 17 11.64 26.12 -1.67
N GLU A 18 12.94 26.46 -1.72
CA GLU A 18 13.82 26.35 -2.89
C GLU A 18 14.18 24.89 -3.27
N THR A 19 14.32 23.98 -2.30
CA THR A 19 14.65 22.56 -2.62
C THR A 19 13.45 21.81 -3.19
N ILE A 20 12.23 22.17 -2.76
CA ILE A 20 10.97 21.62 -3.27
C ILE A 20 10.75 22.08 -4.72
N GLN A 21 11.13 23.33 -5.06
CA GLN A 21 11.09 23.82 -6.44
C GLN A 21 12.12 23.10 -7.33
N ALA A 22 13.33 22.86 -6.83
CA ALA A 22 14.37 22.15 -7.57
C ALA A 22 14.04 20.66 -7.82
N ARG A 23 13.36 19.97 -6.87
CA ARG A 23 12.94 18.56 -7.00
C ARG A 23 11.50 18.39 -7.50
N ARG A 24 10.79 19.45 -7.85
CA ARG A 24 9.35 19.40 -8.19
C ARG A 24 9.07 18.44 -9.35
N VAL A 25 9.96 18.42 -10.34
CA VAL A 25 9.86 17.54 -11.51
C VAL A 25 10.03 16.08 -11.09
N ASP A 26 11.02 15.77 -10.26
CA ASP A 26 11.24 14.42 -9.72
C ASP A 26 10.07 13.97 -8.84
N LEU A 27 9.55 14.84 -7.97
CA LEU A 27 8.39 14.54 -7.13
C LEU A 27 7.14 14.21 -7.94
N ILE A 28 6.89 14.95 -9.02
CA ILE A 28 5.77 14.67 -9.93
C ILE A 28 6.03 13.36 -10.69
N TYR A 29 7.26 13.13 -11.16
CA TYR A 29 7.61 11.92 -11.90
C TYR A 29 7.49 10.66 -11.05
N LEU A 30 8.10 10.65 -9.85
CA LEU A 30 7.99 9.56 -8.88
C LEU A 30 6.54 9.38 -8.42
N GLY A 31 5.82 10.47 -8.18
CA GLY A 31 4.40 10.43 -7.83
C GLY A 31 3.55 9.77 -8.93
N GLN A 32 3.80 10.07 -10.20
CA GLN A 32 3.12 9.44 -11.32
C GLN A 32 3.49 7.95 -11.47
N GLN A 33 4.76 7.58 -11.29
CA GLN A 33 5.16 6.16 -11.29
C GLN A 33 4.47 5.40 -10.17
N HIS A 34 4.44 5.96 -8.96
CA HIS A 34 3.75 5.36 -7.83
C HIS A 34 2.25 5.22 -8.11
N MET A 35 1.61 6.26 -8.65
CA MET A 35 0.19 6.22 -9.01
C MET A 35 -0.10 5.14 -10.04
N LYS A 36 0.73 4.99 -11.08
CA LYS A 36 0.59 3.92 -12.07
C LYS A 36 0.75 2.54 -11.44
N LEU A 37 1.75 2.35 -10.58
CA LEU A 37 2.00 1.08 -9.91
C LEU A 37 0.83 0.68 -9.02
N VAL A 38 0.36 1.60 -8.17
CA VAL A 38 -0.77 1.39 -7.27
C VAL A 38 -2.05 1.17 -8.06
N PHE A 39 -2.27 1.91 -9.14
CA PHE A 39 -3.44 1.76 -10.00
C PHE A 39 -3.53 0.35 -10.58
N TRP A 40 -2.46 -0.15 -11.20
CA TRP A 40 -2.43 -1.50 -11.75
C TRP A 40 -2.56 -2.56 -10.66
N SER A 41 -1.85 -2.41 -9.54
CA SER A 41 -1.94 -3.32 -8.41
C SER A 41 -3.37 -3.44 -7.88
N LEU A 42 -4.03 -2.30 -7.66
CA LEU A 42 -5.39 -2.24 -7.15
C LEU A 42 -6.39 -2.80 -8.17
N LEU A 43 -6.21 -2.49 -9.46
CA LEU A 43 -7.06 -3.02 -10.53
C LEU A 43 -7.06 -4.56 -10.54
N PHE A 44 -5.88 -5.17 -10.51
CA PHE A 44 -5.76 -6.63 -10.46
C PHE A 44 -6.28 -7.21 -9.15
N ALA A 45 -6.02 -6.54 -8.02
CA ALA A 45 -6.55 -6.95 -6.72
C ALA A 45 -8.08 -6.97 -6.72
N LEU A 46 -8.74 -5.98 -7.32
CA LEU A 46 -10.20 -5.96 -7.44
C LEU A 46 -10.69 -7.03 -8.42
N LEU A 47 -10.05 -7.18 -9.59
CA LEU A 47 -10.43 -8.16 -10.59
C LEU A 47 -10.36 -9.60 -10.08
N ILE A 48 -9.44 -9.92 -9.17
CA ILE A 48 -9.30 -11.27 -8.61
C ILE A 48 -10.05 -11.38 -7.29
N GLY A 49 -9.92 -10.38 -6.41
CA GLY A 49 -10.49 -10.38 -5.07
C GLY A 49 -12.01 -10.33 -5.03
N ILE A 50 -12.65 -9.54 -5.92
CA ILE A 50 -14.11 -9.44 -5.96
C ILE A 50 -14.73 -10.77 -6.40
N PRO A 51 -14.33 -11.39 -7.54
CA PRO A 51 -14.87 -12.69 -7.94
C PRO A 51 -14.60 -13.78 -6.91
N SER A 52 -13.39 -13.84 -6.32
CA SER A 52 -13.09 -14.83 -5.29
C SER A 52 -13.97 -14.64 -4.06
N GLY A 53 -14.20 -13.39 -3.62
CA GLY A 53 -15.07 -13.07 -2.49
C GLY A 53 -16.53 -13.44 -2.73
N ILE A 54 -17.05 -13.16 -3.93
CA ILE A 54 -18.41 -13.53 -4.34
C ILE A 54 -18.57 -15.06 -4.39
N LEU A 55 -17.59 -15.78 -4.94
CA LEU A 55 -17.62 -17.24 -5.04
C LEU A 55 -17.62 -17.90 -3.65
N LEU A 56 -16.76 -17.40 -2.75
CA LEU A 56 -16.66 -17.90 -1.36
C LEU A 56 -17.91 -17.62 -0.52
N SER A 57 -18.65 -16.55 -0.83
CA SER A 57 -19.87 -16.18 -0.10
C SER A 57 -21.06 -17.12 -0.39
N ARG A 58 -20.93 -18.02 -1.37
CA ARG A 58 -22.00 -18.98 -1.71
C ARG A 58 -21.97 -20.21 -0.80
N PRO A 59 -23.15 -20.77 -0.42
CA PRO A 59 -23.24 -21.89 0.52
C PRO A 59 -22.53 -23.17 0.06
N PHE A 60 -22.35 -23.36 -1.26
CA PHE A 60 -21.57 -24.46 -1.82
C PHE A 60 -20.06 -24.36 -1.54
N ALA A 61 -19.52 -23.14 -1.40
CA ALA A 61 -18.10 -22.91 -1.17
C ALA A 61 -17.72 -22.93 0.32
N ARG A 62 -18.68 -23.07 1.25
CA ARG A 62 -18.49 -22.94 2.70
C ARG A 62 -17.41 -23.87 3.27
N ARG A 63 -17.24 -25.07 2.70
CA ARG A 63 -16.18 -26.04 3.07
C ARG A 63 -14.78 -25.61 2.65
N TRP A 64 -14.66 -24.85 1.57
CA TRP A 64 -13.39 -24.31 1.05
C TRP A 64 -13.12 -22.89 1.54
N ALA A 65 -14.18 -22.18 1.96
CA ALA A 65 -14.11 -20.80 2.40
C ALA A 65 -13.19 -20.61 3.60
N GLU A 66 -13.20 -21.51 4.59
CA GLU A 66 -12.28 -21.42 5.74
C GLU A 66 -10.81 -21.49 5.34
N TYR A 67 -10.43 -22.47 4.51
CA TYR A 67 -9.05 -22.62 4.03
C TYR A 67 -8.61 -21.42 3.19
N VAL A 68 -9.45 -20.98 2.26
CA VAL A 68 -9.13 -19.85 1.38
C VAL A 68 -9.09 -18.53 2.16
N MET A 69 -9.97 -18.33 3.13
CA MET A 69 -9.92 -17.16 4.03
C MET A 69 -8.65 -17.15 4.88
N GLN A 70 -8.16 -18.31 5.35
CA GLN A 70 -6.86 -18.39 6.02
C GLN A 70 -5.72 -17.93 5.12
N ILE A 71 -5.70 -18.39 3.86
CA ILE A 71 -4.69 -17.96 2.89
C ILE A 71 -4.76 -16.45 2.67
N PHE A 72 -5.95 -15.87 2.51
CA PHE A 72 -6.10 -14.42 2.37
C PHE A 72 -5.68 -13.65 3.63
N ASN A 73 -6.00 -14.16 4.83
CA ASN A 73 -5.61 -13.54 6.08
C ASN A 73 -4.09 -13.57 6.29
N VAL A 74 -3.44 -14.70 6.00
CA VAL A 74 -1.98 -14.84 6.04
C VAL A 74 -1.32 -13.98 4.95
N GLY A 75 -1.89 -13.96 3.74
CA GLY A 75 -1.43 -13.14 2.63
C GLY A 75 -1.50 -11.63 2.88
N ASN A 76 -2.39 -11.15 3.77
CA ASN A 76 -2.45 -9.75 4.16
C ASN A 76 -1.50 -9.40 5.32
N THR A 77 -1.08 -10.36 6.13
CA THR A 77 -0.11 -10.15 7.22
C THR A 77 1.33 -10.41 6.80
N LEU A 78 1.54 -11.22 5.77
CA LEU A 78 2.84 -11.47 5.15
C LEU A 78 3.54 -10.23 4.56
N PRO A 79 2.88 -9.24 3.93
CA PRO A 79 3.58 -8.13 3.29
C PRO A 79 4.34 -7.25 4.30
N PRO A 80 3.75 -6.83 5.44
CA PRO A 80 4.52 -6.17 6.49
C PRO A 80 5.68 -7.02 7.03
N LEU A 81 5.48 -8.34 7.20
CA LEU A 81 6.53 -9.25 7.67
C LEU A 81 7.68 -9.39 6.66
N ALA A 82 7.37 -9.45 5.36
CA ALA A 82 8.36 -9.54 4.30
C ALA A 82 9.21 -8.26 4.22
N VAL A 83 8.58 -7.09 4.37
CA VAL A 83 9.28 -5.80 4.45
C VAL A 83 10.17 -5.75 5.70
N LEU A 84 9.67 -6.18 6.86
CA LEU A 84 10.48 -6.26 8.09
C LEU A 84 11.69 -7.20 7.91
N ALA A 85 11.51 -8.35 7.28
CA ALA A 85 12.59 -9.30 7.01
C ALA A 85 13.64 -8.72 6.05
N LEU A 86 13.21 -8.08 4.95
CA LEU A 86 14.10 -7.37 4.02
C LEU A 86 14.90 -6.26 4.71
N ALA A 87 14.27 -5.51 5.62
CA ALA A 87 14.91 -4.42 6.35
C ALA A 87 15.86 -4.87 7.47
N MET A 88 15.76 -6.11 7.95
CA MET A 88 16.68 -6.69 8.95
C MET A 88 17.86 -7.44 8.33
N VAL A 89 17.70 -7.91 7.09
CA VAL A 89 18.75 -8.62 6.32
C VAL A 89 19.72 -7.64 5.66
N VAL A 90 19.27 -6.41 5.37
CA VAL A 90 20.10 -5.29 4.90
C VAL A 90 20.65 -4.51 6.08
#